data_AF-A0A8T5S7A3-F1
#
_entry.id   AF-A0A8T5S7A3-F1
#
_cell.length_a   1.000
_cell.length_b   1.000
_cell.length_c   1.000
_cell.angle_alpha   90.00
_cell.angle_beta   90.00
_cell.angle_gamma   90.00
#
_symmetry.space_group_name_H-M   'P 1'
#
loop_
_entity.id
_entity.type
_entity.pdbx_description
1 polymer ?
#
loop_
_entity_poly.entity_id
_entity_poly.type
_entity_poly.pdbx_seq_one_letter_code
_entity_poly.pdbx_strand_id
1 'polypeptide(L)'
;YPAKSLIYLPTASYDKMEEWVLPTKERKIFEKIRKELKEDPKKRQEYLFLKGGFWRYYLVKYPESNNMHKKMLHVREKLIQIEKQANQFVDEERKQHFLVNITEAWNEIYKSQCNDSYWHGLFGGVYLQFLRFSVYAHLINAEKIIDQLNANLNSEENKYVSITLLDFNKNSRMDVIIESGLLNLYINPSDGGTIFELDYKPKSYNLLNTLTRWPEAYHDNEDNDEEEIMVDRYKRSMFRLRFIHKDSLLKLLESDRYKEHASFIDGVFKVVRSKKDKTTAIVELEMDSHIKGPNSNEMYPCNIRKSIVVEESQVILKVNCKFEKVLGKEELLKDILESLYLGVDLPFFFNGDPDKFQWKINQEDSLNKRSDPLLKPLEFIGQKFKAYDESYDLNLEISFNDVSKTTLNPKKISKFPIIAYAFTDEGYKEIYQGINILPQFELKNDFEYIMKIKIS
;
A
#
# COMPACT_ATOMS: atom_id res chain seq x y z
N TYR A 1 -38.42 5.27 34.23
CA TYR A 1 -37.85 6.43 34.95
C TYR A 1 -37.39 7.46 33.93
N PRO A 2 -37.62 8.77 34.16
CA PRO A 2 -37.04 9.81 33.31
C PRO A 2 -35.51 9.90 33.51
N ALA A 3 -34.80 10.46 32.53
CA ALA A 3 -33.39 10.82 32.69
C ALA A 3 -33.21 11.82 33.86
N LYS A 4 -32.06 11.80 34.56
CA LYS A 4 -31.81 12.66 35.73
C LYS A 4 -31.74 14.15 35.39
N SER A 5 -31.03 14.50 34.32
CA SER A 5 -30.80 15.89 33.88
C SER A 5 -30.18 15.93 32.47
N LEU A 6 -30.08 17.13 31.90
CA LEU A 6 -29.31 17.42 30.69
C LEU A 6 -27.80 17.34 30.96
N ILE A 7 -27.03 16.76 30.04
CA ILE A 7 -25.55 16.78 30.01
C ILE A 7 -25.02 16.93 28.57
N TYR A 8 -23.81 17.46 28.41
CA TYR A 8 -23.07 17.50 27.14
C TYR A 8 -21.82 16.63 27.25
N LEU A 9 -21.60 15.74 26.28
CA LEU A 9 -20.47 14.82 26.25
C LEU A 9 -19.44 15.26 25.19
N PRO A 10 -18.13 15.18 25.48
CA PRO A 10 -17.10 15.41 24.47
C PRO A 10 -17.00 14.23 23.50
N THR A 11 -16.19 14.37 22.44
CA THR A 11 -15.77 13.21 21.65
C THR A 11 -14.87 12.34 22.52
N ALA A 12 -15.40 11.20 22.96
CA ALA A 12 -14.73 10.26 23.84
C ALA A 12 -15.11 8.83 23.50
N SER A 13 -14.46 7.87 24.16
CA SER A 13 -14.83 6.46 24.15
C SER A 13 -14.55 5.90 25.55
N TYR A 14 -14.65 4.58 25.74
CA TYR A 14 -14.25 3.96 26.98
C TYR A 14 -12.75 4.15 27.24
N ASP A 15 -12.38 4.22 28.51
CA ASP A 15 -11.04 4.46 29.04
C ASP A 15 -9.87 3.84 28.25
N LYS A 16 -9.99 2.57 27.82
CA LYS A 16 -8.93 1.85 27.10
C LYS A 16 -8.72 2.32 25.67
N MET A 17 -9.78 2.79 25.00
CA MET A 17 -9.69 3.35 23.66
C MET A 17 -8.82 4.61 23.62
N GLU A 18 -8.88 5.42 24.68
CA GLU A 18 -8.06 6.64 24.77
C GLU A 18 -6.55 6.35 24.79
N GLU A 19 -6.16 5.14 25.18
CA GLU A 19 -4.77 4.65 25.24
C GLU A 19 -4.35 4.02 23.90
N TRP A 20 -5.13 3.07 23.39
CA TRP A 20 -4.77 2.29 22.20
C TRP A 20 -4.66 3.10 20.92
N VAL A 21 -5.46 4.18 20.83
CA VAL A 21 -5.54 5.07 19.68
C VAL A 21 -4.31 5.97 19.52
N LEU A 22 -3.51 6.13 20.58
CA LEU A 22 -2.33 6.98 20.54
C LEU A 22 -1.25 6.35 19.65
N PRO A 23 -0.45 7.16 18.93
CA PRO A 23 0.71 6.64 18.24
C PRO A 23 1.69 6.01 19.25
N THR A 24 2.48 5.06 18.78
CA THR A 24 3.19 4.10 19.64
C THR A 24 4.10 4.75 20.69
N LYS A 25 4.81 5.83 20.34
CA LYS A 25 5.70 6.52 21.28
C LYS A 25 4.91 7.22 22.39
N GLU A 26 3.85 7.93 22.00
CA GLU A 26 2.96 8.67 22.89
C GLU A 26 2.17 7.71 23.78
N ARG A 27 1.72 6.57 23.24
CA ARG A 27 1.03 5.51 23.98
C ARG A 27 1.87 5.01 25.16
N LYS A 28 3.17 4.71 24.94
CA LYS A 28 4.08 4.25 26.01
C LYS A 28 4.20 5.27 27.15
N ILE A 29 4.32 6.55 26.81
CA ILE A 29 4.39 7.64 27.81
C ILE A 29 3.06 7.75 28.56
N PHE A 30 1.94 7.72 27.84
CA PHE A 30 0.60 7.82 28.41
C PHE A 30 0.28 6.65 29.35
N GLU A 31 0.60 5.42 28.96
CA GLU A 31 0.43 4.21 29.79
C GLU A 31 1.18 4.33 31.11
N LYS A 32 2.44 4.80 31.08
CA LYS A 32 3.25 5.04 32.27
C LYS A 32 2.61 6.08 33.20
N ILE A 33 2.28 7.26 32.68
CA ILE A 33 1.65 8.35 33.47
C ILE A 33 0.32 7.87 34.06
N ARG A 34 -0.51 7.19 33.26
CA ARG A 34 -1.81 6.69 33.70
C ARG A 34 -1.68 5.70 34.85
N LYS A 35 -0.73 4.76 34.75
CA LYS A 35 -0.45 3.78 35.79
C LYS A 35 -0.03 4.47 37.09
N GLU A 36 0.92 5.41 37.02
CA GLU A 36 1.40 6.18 38.18
C GLU A 36 0.28 6.99 38.87
N LEU A 37 -0.61 7.63 38.10
CA LEU A 37 -1.75 8.38 38.66
C LEU A 37 -2.82 7.47 39.27
N LYS A 38 -3.06 6.30 38.67
CA LYS A 38 -4.09 5.35 39.12
C LYS A 38 -3.69 4.63 40.41
N GLU A 39 -2.41 4.31 40.56
CA GLU A 39 -1.87 3.56 41.71
C GLU A 39 -1.70 4.44 42.96
N ASP A 40 -1.56 5.77 42.80
CA ASP A 40 -1.44 6.72 43.91
C ASP A 40 -2.82 7.22 44.40
N PRO A 41 -3.28 6.84 45.61
CA PRO A 41 -4.57 7.28 46.13
C PRO A 41 -4.68 8.80 46.31
N LYS A 42 -3.55 9.50 46.43
CA LYS A 42 -3.51 10.97 46.56
C LYS A 42 -3.76 11.67 45.23
N LYS A 43 -3.61 10.97 44.09
CA LYS A 43 -3.70 11.54 42.74
C LYS A 43 -5.02 11.23 42.02
N ARG A 44 -6.05 10.81 42.76
CA ARG A 44 -7.36 10.43 42.18
C ARG A 44 -8.03 11.59 41.44
N GLN A 45 -7.85 12.83 41.90
CA GLN A 45 -8.46 13.98 41.25
C GLN A 45 -7.79 14.26 39.91
N GLU A 46 -6.46 14.19 39.87
CA GLU A 46 -5.62 14.34 38.69
C GLU A 46 -5.94 13.26 37.65
N TYR A 47 -6.16 12.01 38.08
CA TYR A 47 -6.58 10.92 37.21
C TYR A 47 -7.89 11.24 36.46
N LEU A 48 -8.85 11.92 37.08
CA LEU A 48 -10.12 12.29 36.42
C LEU A 48 -9.94 13.29 35.28
N PHE A 49 -8.91 14.14 35.37
CA PHE A 49 -8.57 15.12 34.34
C PHE A 49 -7.64 14.56 33.27
N LEU A 50 -7.08 13.36 33.45
CA LEU A 50 -6.30 12.69 32.41
C LEU A 50 -7.20 12.39 31.20
N LYS A 51 -6.67 12.66 30.01
CA LYS A 51 -7.33 12.41 28.72
C LYS A 51 -6.30 11.84 27.75
N GLY A 52 -6.66 10.77 27.06
CA GLY A 52 -5.88 10.26 25.93
C GLY A 52 -6.41 10.77 24.59
N GLY A 53 -6.28 9.95 23.55
CA GLY A 53 -6.77 10.28 22.20
C GLY A 53 -8.24 9.92 22.00
N PHE A 54 -8.74 10.17 20.78
CA PHE A 54 -10.07 9.75 20.34
C PHE A 54 -9.98 9.00 19.01
N TRP A 55 -10.95 8.11 18.75
CA TRP A 55 -10.86 7.03 17.76
C TRP A 55 -10.31 7.43 16.37
N ARG A 56 -10.62 8.62 15.85
CA ARG A 56 -10.14 9.04 14.50
C ARG A 56 -8.61 9.17 14.42
N TYR A 57 -7.88 9.20 15.53
CA TYR A 57 -6.41 9.12 15.51
C TYR A 57 -5.89 7.80 14.94
N TYR A 58 -6.69 6.72 14.88
CA TYR A 58 -6.32 5.52 14.13
C TYR A 58 -6.12 5.77 12.63
N LEU A 59 -6.80 6.76 12.06
CA LEU A 59 -6.57 7.17 10.66
C LEU A 59 -5.23 7.92 10.50
N VAL A 60 -4.56 8.29 11.59
CA VAL A 60 -3.18 8.79 11.56
C VAL A 60 -2.20 7.65 11.88
N LYS A 61 -2.53 6.85 12.91
CA LYS A 61 -1.70 5.72 13.37
C LYS A 61 -1.52 4.66 12.29
N TYR A 62 -2.57 4.34 11.55
CA TYR A 62 -2.57 3.34 10.48
C TYR A 62 -2.96 3.99 9.14
N PRO A 63 -1.97 4.38 8.31
CA PRO A 63 -2.22 4.93 6.98
C PRO A 63 -3.11 4.04 6.09
N GLU A 64 -3.02 2.72 6.24
CA GLU A 64 -3.84 1.73 5.52
C GLU A 64 -5.33 1.80 5.93
N SER A 65 -5.62 2.09 7.20
CA SER A 65 -6.99 2.37 7.67
C SER A 65 -7.52 3.67 7.08
N ASN A 66 -6.69 4.72 7.09
CA ASN A 66 -7.05 5.97 6.43
C ASN A 66 -7.33 5.78 4.96
N ASN A 67 -6.53 4.94 4.29
CA ASN A 67 -6.71 4.61 2.88
C ASN A 67 -8.10 4.02 2.62
N MET A 68 -8.46 2.94 3.33
CA MET A 68 -9.80 2.34 3.24
C MET A 68 -10.92 3.34 3.55
N HIS A 69 -10.74 4.18 4.57
CA HIS A 69 -11.75 5.16 4.97
C HIS A 69 -11.94 6.23 3.89
N LYS A 70 -10.85 6.72 3.31
CA LYS A 70 -10.89 7.76 2.27
C LYS A 70 -11.35 7.20 0.94
N LYS A 71 -11.05 5.93 0.63
CA LYS A 71 -11.66 5.20 -0.48
C LYS A 71 -13.18 5.12 -0.32
N MET A 72 -13.66 4.72 0.86
CA MET A 72 -15.10 4.69 1.14
C MET A 72 -15.76 6.05 0.88
N LEU A 73 -15.15 7.15 1.35
CA LEU A 73 -15.66 8.49 1.04
C LEU A 73 -15.61 8.81 -0.46
N HIS A 74 -14.53 8.45 -1.16
CA HIS A 74 -14.38 8.69 -2.59
C HIS A 74 -15.47 7.97 -3.40
N VAL A 75 -15.68 6.68 -3.16
CA VAL A 75 -16.72 5.87 -3.81
C VAL A 75 -18.11 6.40 -3.48
N ARG A 76 -18.34 6.78 -2.21
CA ARG A 76 -19.58 7.41 -1.76
C ARG A 76 -19.88 8.71 -2.52
N GLU A 77 -18.90 9.60 -2.65
CA GLU A 77 -19.10 10.85 -3.37
C GLU A 77 -19.38 10.62 -4.86
N LYS A 78 -18.72 9.63 -5.50
CA LYS A 78 -19.04 9.22 -6.87
C LYS A 78 -20.51 8.80 -7.00
N LEU A 79 -21.01 7.95 -6.10
CA LEU A 79 -22.40 7.49 -6.12
C LEU A 79 -23.41 8.62 -5.92
N ILE A 80 -23.12 9.57 -5.01
CA ILE A 80 -23.96 10.75 -4.78
C ILE A 80 -24.12 11.58 -6.07
N GLN A 81 -23.08 11.71 -6.88
CA GLN A 81 -23.19 12.43 -8.16
C GLN A 81 -24.09 11.69 -9.16
N ILE A 82 -24.00 10.36 -9.21
CA ILE A 82 -24.87 9.53 -10.06
C ILE A 82 -26.33 9.65 -9.63
N GLU A 83 -26.59 9.58 -8.32
CA GLU A 83 -27.93 9.71 -7.76
C GLU A 83 -28.55 11.08 -8.07
N LYS A 84 -27.76 12.16 -7.99
CA LYS A 84 -28.21 13.50 -8.39
C LYS A 84 -28.60 13.57 -9.86
N GLN A 85 -27.83 12.93 -10.76
CA GLN A 85 -28.14 12.90 -12.19
C GLN A 85 -29.39 12.05 -12.49
N ALA A 86 -29.49 10.86 -11.87
CA ALA A 86 -30.64 9.98 -12.05
C ALA A 86 -31.96 10.62 -11.60
N ASN A 87 -31.93 11.44 -10.55
CA ASN A 87 -33.11 12.16 -10.07
C ASN A 87 -33.64 13.22 -11.05
N GLN A 88 -32.86 13.61 -12.07
CA GLN A 88 -33.27 14.56 -13.10
C GLN A 88 -33.93 13.88 -14.30
N PHE A 89 -34.02 12.54 -14.33
CA PHE A 89 -34.66 11.81 -15.42
C PHE A 89 -36.17 12.07 -15.43
N VAL A 90 -36.68 12.39 -16.63
CA VAL A 90 -38.13 12.54 -16.89
C VAL A 90 -38.80 11.17 -17.10
N ASP A 91 -38.06 10.21 -17.65
CA ASP A 91 -38.53 8.83 -17.82
C ASP A 91 -38.48 8.09 -16.48
N GLU A 92 -39.67 7.84 -15.91
CA GLU A 92 -39.82 7.16 -14.62
C GLU A 92 -39.35 5.70 -14.66
N GLU A 93 -39.49 4.98 -15.79
CA GLU A 93 -39.01 3.60 -15.88
C GLU A 93 -37.48 3.55 -15.83
N ARG A 94 -36.82 4.42 -16.63
CA ARG A 94 -35.37 4.57 -16.60
C ARG A 94 -34.86 5.00 -15.22
N LYS A 95 -35.57 5.91 -14.55
CA LYS A 95 -35.25 6.37 -13.19
C LYS A 95 -35.34 5.23 -12.18
N GLN A 96 -36.42 4.45 -12.18
CA GLN A 96 -36.57 3.30 -11.27
C GLN A 96 -35.44 2.28 -11.48
N HIS A 97 -35.07 2.00 -12.74
CA HIS A 97 -33.96 1.10 -13.04
C HIS A 97 -32.62 1.59 -12.45
N PHE A 98 -32.33 2.88 -12.54
CA PHE A 98 -31.14 3.48 -11.93
C PHE A 98 -31.18 3.42 -10.39
N LEU A 99 -32.32 3.70 -9.77
CA LEU A 99 -32.47 3.72 -8.31
C LEU A 99 -32.24 2.34 -7.67
N VAL A 100 -32.62 1.25 -8.34
CA VAL A 100 -32.34 -0.12 -7.87
C VAL A 100 -30.83 -0.36 -7.76
N ASN A 101 -30.08 -0.04 -8.82
CA ASN A 101 -28.63 -0.20 -8.84
C ASN A 101 -27.92 0.77 -7.88
N ILE A 102 -28.42 2.00 -7.74
CA ILE A 102 -27.91 2.97 -6.74
C ILE A 102 -28.09 2.41 -5.32
N THR A 103 -29.24 1.80 -5.03
CA THR A 103 -29.51 1.18 -3.73
C THR A 103 -28.53 0.03 -3.46
N GLU A 104 -28.24 -0.79 -4.47
CA GLU A 104 -27.27 -1.88 -4.32
C GLU A 104 -25.84 -1.36 -4.11
N ALA A 105 -25.44 -0.30 -4.83
CA ALA A 105 -24.15 0.34 -4.60
C ALA A 105 -24.05 0.94 -3.18
N TRP A 106 -25.13 1.52 -2.65
CA TRP A 106 -25.19 1.99 -1.26
C TRP A 106 -25.07 0.83 -0.26
N ASN A 107 -25.73 -0.32 -0.51
CA ASN A 107 -25.60 -1.50 0.34
C ASN A 107 -24.15 -1.98 0.44
N GLU A 108 -23.44 -2.03 -0.69
CA GLU A 108 -22.02 -2.38 -0.71
C GLU A 108 -21.17 -1.35 0.08
N ILE A 109 -21.43 -0.05 -0.10
CA ILE A 109 -20.75 1.00 0.70
C ILE A 109 -21.02 0.81 2.20
N TYR A 110 -22.26 0.50 2.61
CA TYR A 110 -22.58 0.28 4.03
C TYR A 110 -21.87 -0.95 4.61
N LYS A 111 -21.79 -2.06 3.85
CA LYS A 111 -21.04 -3.24 4.27
C LYS A 111 -19.55 -2.92 4.49
N SER A 112 -18.98 -2.01 3.69
CA SER A 112 -17.58 -1.58 3.85
C SER A 112 -17.32 -0.78 5.14
N GLN A 113 -18.35 -0.24 5.80
CA GLN A 113 -18.20 0.61 6.98
C GLN A 113 -18.10 -0.17 8.31
N CYS A 114 -17.93 -1.49 8.25
CA CYS A 114 -17.69 -2.32 9.44
C CYS A 114 -16.43 -1.83 10.17
N ASN A 115 -16.61 -1.33 11.39
CA ASN A 115 -15.58 -0.57 12.11
C ASN A 115 -14.29 -1.38 12.41
N ASP A 116 -14.40 -2.69 12.62
CA ASP A 116 -13.33 -3.57 13.10
C ASP A 116 -12.07 -3.49 12.24
N SER A 117 -12.23 -3.38 10.92
CA SER A 117 -11.13 -3.29 9.96
C SER A 117 -10.31 -1.99 10.06
N TYR A 118 -10.82 -0.96 10.74
CA TYR A 118 -10.26 0.40 10.71
C TYR A 118 -9.35 0.75 11.90
N TRP A 119 -9.19 -0.14 12.86
CA TRP A 119 -8.41 0.13 14.06
C TRP A 119 -7.89 -1.13 14.71
N HIS A 120 -6.97 -1.00 15.66
CA HIS A 120 -6.45 -2.13 16.43
C HIS A 120 -6.44 -1.79 17.92
N GLY A 121 -7.06 -2.67 18.70
CA GLY A 121 -7.09 -2.69 20.17
C GLY A 121 -6.64 -4.06 20.67
N LEU A 122 -7.61 -4.88 21.09
CA LEU A 122 -7.35 -6.25 21.59
C LEU A 122 -7.63 -7.36 20.58
N PHE A 123 -8.55 -7.17 19.62
CA PHE A 123 -9.09 -8.27 18.79
C PHE A 123 -8.48 -8.36 17.38
N GLY A 124 -7.21 -7.95 17.21
CA GLY A 124 -6.54 -7.93 15.89
C GLY A 124 -6.97 -6.77 14.99
N GLY A 125 -8.26 -6.59 14.71
CA GLY A 125 -8.80 -5.43 13.98
C GLY A 125 -8.13 -5.20 12.62
N VAL A 126 -7.56 -4.01 12.38
CA VAL A 126 -6.84 -3.66 11.14
C VAL A 126 -5.71 -4.63 10.81
N TYR A 127 -5.17 -5.41 11.75
CA TYR A 127 -4.17 -6.45 11.44
C TYR A 127 -4.78 -7.69 10.77
N LEU A 128 -6.07 -7.98 10.96
CA LEU A 128 -6.72 -9.14 10.36
C LEU A 128 -7.00 -8.88 8.88
N GLN A 129 -6.21 -9.51 8.02
CA GLN A 129 -6.18 -9.23 6.59
C GLN A 129 -7.52 -9.48 5.89
N PHE A 130 -8.28 -10.48 6.33
CA PHE A 130 -9.59 -10.81 5.78
C PHE A 130 -10.66 -9.73 6.08
N LEU A 131 -10.53 -9.00 7.19
CA LEU A 131 -11.41 -7.89 7.54
C LEU A 131 -11.17 -6.71 6.58
N ARG A 132 -9.91 -6.37 6.32
CA ARG A 132 -9.55 -5.35 5.33
C ARG A 132 -9.95 -5.77 3.91
N PHE A 133 -9.75 -7.04 3.57
CA PHE A 133 -10.15 -7.59 2.28
C PHE A 133 -11.64 -7.40 2.02
N SER A 134 -12.49 -7.70 3.01
CA SER A 134 -13.94 -7.49 2.91
C SER A 134 -14.30 -6.02 2.63
N VAL A 135 -13.65 -5.06 3.31
CA VAL A 135 -13.86 -3.62 3.07
C VAL A 135 -13.55 -3.26 1.62
N TYR A 136 -12.37 -3.64 1.11
CA TYR A 136 -12.01 -3.36 -0.27
C TYR A 136 -12.93 -4.05 -1.28
N ALA A 137 -13.29 -5.32 -1.04
CA ALA A 137 -14.18 -6.07 -1.94
C ALA A 137 -15.53 -5.38 -2.11
N HIS A 138 -16.13 -4.93 -1.00
CA HIS A 138 -17.39 -4.18 -1.04
C HIS A 138 -17.25 -2.81 -1.71
N LEU A 139 -16.15 -2.08 -1.46
CA LEU A 139 -15.92 -0.80 -2.15
C LEU A 139 -15.75 -0.99 -3.66
N ILE A 140 -15.02 -2.01 -4.10
CA ILE A 140 -14.80 -2.30 -5.52
C ILE A 140 -16.11 -2.80 -6.17
N ASN A 141 -16.95 -3.56 -5.46
CA ASN A 141 -18.28 -3.92 -5.95
C ASN A 141 -19.15 -2.69 -6.20
N ALA A 142 -19.17 -1.73 -5.26
CA ALA A 142 -19.88 -0.46 -5.44
C ALA A 142 -19.34 0.31 -6.65
N GLU A 143 -18.02 0.36 -6.83
CA GLU A 143 -17.39 1.00 -8.00
C GLU A 143 -17.80 0.34 -9.32
N LYS A 144 -17.87 -0.99 -9.40
CA LYS A 144 -18.35 -1.68 -10.62
C LYS A 144 -19.77 -1.27 -10.98
N ILE A 145 -20.65 -1.14 -9.99
CA ILE A 145 -22.04 -0.69 -10.21
C ILE A 145 -22.05 0.78 -10.65
N ILE A 146 -21.23 1.64 -10.02
CA ILE A 146 -21.08 3.05 -10.41
C ILE A 146 -20.56 3.18 -11.84
N ASP A 147 -19.61 2.36 -12.26
CA ASP A 147 -19.06 2.36 -13.62
C ASP A 147 -20.13 1.97 -14.64
N GLN A 148 -20.95 0.95 -14.34
CA GLN A 148 -22.09 0.56 -15.17
C GLN A 148 -23.12 1.69 -15.29
N LEU A 149 -23.45 2.36 -14.18
CA LEU A 149 -24.38 3.49 -14.18
C LEU A 149 -23.83 4.68 -14.99
N ASN A 150 -22.53 4.97 -14.86
CA ASN A 150 -21.86 5.98 -15.66
C ASN A 150 -21.87 5.66 -17.16
N ALA A 151 -21.66 4.41 -17.54
CA ALA A 151 -21.72 3.97 -18.94
C ALA A 151 -23.15 4.15 -19.51
N ASN A 152 -24.19 3.91 -18.71
CA ASN A 152 -25.58 4.10 -19.10
C ASN A 152 -26.02 5.58 -19.15
N LEU A 153 -25.26 6.47 -18.50
CA LEU A 153 -25.47 7.92 -18.53
C LEU A 153 -24.81 8.58 -19.75
N ASN A 154 -23.62 8.12 -20.13
CA ASN A 154 -22.81 8.74 -21.17
C ASN A 154 -22.85 7.90 -22.45
N SER A 155 -23.57 8.36 -23.47
CA SER A 155 -23.78 7.65 -24.74
C SER A 155 -22.56 7.64 -25.69
N GLU A 156 -21.47 8.34 -25.37
CA GLU A 156 -20.26 8.37 -26.20
C GLU A 156 -19.08 7.64 -25.55
N GLU A 157 -18.67 6.55 -26.19
CA GLU A 157 -17.37 5.85 -26.09
C GLU A 157 -16.96 5.24 -24.74
N ASN A 158 -17.40 3.99 -24.56
CA ASN A 158 -17.12 3.01 -23.50
C ASN A 158 -15.63 2.58 -23.33
N LYS A 159 -14.68 3.51 -23.35
CA LYS A 159 -13.27 3.25 -23.03
C LYS A 159 -12.81 4.30 -22.01
N TYR A 160 -13.22 4.02 -20.78
CA TYR A 160 -13.12 4.88 -19.61
C TYR A 160 -11.77 4.64 -18.95
N VAL A 161 -10.74 5.37 -19.38
CA VAL A 161 -9.60 5.63 -18.51
C VAL A 161 -9.72 7.06 -18.00
N SER A 162 -9.74 7.24 -16.68
CA SER A 162 -9.71 8.53 -16.02
C SER A 162 -8.35 8.76 -15.37
N ILE A 163 -7.93 10.02 -15.26
CA ILE A 163 -6.85 10.42 -14.37
C ILE A 163 -7.37 11.60 -13.55
N THR A 164 -7.45 11.42 -12.24
CA THR A 164 -7.95 12.42 -11.30
C THR A 164 -6.85 12.80 -10.32
N LEU A 165 -6.63 14.10 -10.17
CA LEU A 165 -5.77 14.64 -9.11
C LEU A 165 -6.65 15.05 -7.94
N LEU A 166 -6.42 14.46 -6.76
CA LEU A 166 -7.06 14.93 -5.53
C LEU A 166 -6.18 14.67 -4.31
N ASP A 167 -6.34 15.47 -3.27
CA ASP A 167 -5.88 15.11 -1.92
C ASP A 167 -6.76 13.98 -1.39
N PHE A 168 -6.36 12.74 -1.68
CA PHE A 168 -7.15 11.55 -1.38
C PHE A 168 -7.12 11.27 0.12
N ASN A 169 -5.92 11.21 0.69
CA ASN A 169 -5.73 10.84 2.10
C ASN A 169 -5.95 12.00 3.11
N LYS A 170 -6.17 13.23 2.63
CA LYS A 170 -6.42 14.46 3.42
C LYS A 170 -5.20 14.98 4.17
N ASN A 171 -4.03 14.94 3.52
CA ASN A 171 -2.76 15.43 4.06
C ASN A 171 -2.25 16.71 3.38
N SER A 172 -3.11 17.40 2.61
CA SER A 172 -2.76 18.60 1.82
C SER A 172 -1.76 18.36 0.68
N ARG A 173 -1.60 17.11 0.25
CA ARG A 173 -0.76 16.75 -0.90
C ARG A 173 -1.61 16.00 -1.91
N MET A 174 -1.38 16.28 -3.18
CA MET A 174 -2.18 15.69 -4.26
C MET A 174 -1.68 14.28 -4.57
N ASP A 175 -2.62 13.34 -4.61
CA ASP A 175 -2.44 11.99 -5.13
C ASP A 175 -2.94 11.93 -6.58
N VAL A 176 -2.47 10.94 -7.35
CA VAL A 176 -2.90 10.70 -8.74
C VAL A 176 -3.68 9.39 -8.79
N ILE A 177 -4.96 9.46 -9.14
CA ILE A 177 -5.83 8.30 -9.23
C ILE A 177 -6.11 8.00 -10.70
N ILE A 178 -5.82 6.77 -11.12
CA ILE A 178 -6.13 6.25 -12.45
C ILE A 178 -7.23 5.22 -12.30
N GLU A 179 -8.35 5.39 -13.00
CA GLU A 179 -9.45 4.43 -12.97
C GLU A 179 -9.72 3.96 -14.40
N SER A 180 -9.75 2.65 -14.60
CA SER A 180 -10.04 2.00 -15.87
C SER A 180 -11.20 1.01 -15.73
N GLY A 181 -11.65 0.40 -16.83
CA GLY A 181 -12.67 -0.66 -16.78
C GLY A 181 -12.25 -1.90 -15.99
N LEU A 182 -10.94 -2.16 -15.83
CA LEU A 182 -10.43 -3.36 -15.16
C LEU A 182 -9.64 -3.04 -13.87
N LEU A 183 -8.98 -1.89 -13.81
CA LEU A 183 -8.06 -1.53 -12.73
C LEU A 183 -8.37 -0.16 -12.15
N ASN A 184 -8.15 0.02 -10.85
CA ASN A 184 -7.90 1.33 -10.26
C ASN A 184 -6.48 1.36 -9.68
N LEU A 185 -5.74 2.43 -9.92
CA LEU A 185 -4.42 2.67 -9.34
C LEU A 185 -4.39 4.00 -8.62
N TYR A 186 -3.81 4.00 -7.42
CA TYR A 186 -3.65 5.19 -6.60
C TYR A 186 -2.17 5.43 -6.33
N ILE A 187 -1.68 6.58 -6.77
CA ILE A 187 -0.27 6.96 -6.76
C ILE A 187 -0.08 8.12 -5.79
N ASN A 188 0.94 8.02 -4.93
CA ASN A 188 1.34 9.09 -4.01
C ASN A 188 2.70 9.66 -4.43
N PRO A 189 2.72 10.77 -5.18
CA PRO A 189 3.96 11.47 -5.55
C PRO A 189 4.78 11.92 -4.34
N SER A 190 4.13 12.22 -3.21
CA SER A 190 4.78 12.73 -2.00
C SER A 190 5.37 11.67 -1.07
N ASP A 191 5.21 10.39 -1.38
CA ASP A 191 5.77 9.27 -0.62
C ASP A 191 6.53 8.34 -1.58
N GLY A 192 7.65 8.86 -2.10
CA GLY A 192 8.54 8.15 -3.01
C GLY A 192 7.98 7.92 -4.40
N GLY A 193 6.88 8.58 -4.80
CA GLY A 193 6.21 8.30 -6.07
C GLY A 193 5.74 6.85 -6.18
N THR A 194 5.12 6.34 -5.12
CA THR A 194 4.71 4.94 -4.98
C THR A 194 3.26 4.73 -5.39
N ILE A 195 2.90 3.48 -5.68
CA ILE A 195 1.52 3.03 -5.85
C ILE A 195 1.08 2.44 -4.52
N PHE A 196 0.12 3.07 -3.86
CA PHE A 196 -0.36 2.63 -2.54
C PHE A 196 -1.65 1.81 -2.62
N GLU A 197 -2.30 1.78 -3.79
CA GLU A 197 -3.50 0.97 -4.00
C GLU A 197 -3.58 0.51 -5.46
N LEU A 198 -3.95 -0.76 -5.67
CA LEU A 198 -4.13 -1.39 -6.97
C LEU A 198 -5.32 -2.35 -6.90
N ASP A 199 -6.46 -1.93 -7.45
CA ASP A 199 -7.65 -2.75 -7.53
C ASP A 199 -7.71 -3.52 -8.85
N TYR A 200 -8.21 -4.75 -8.78
CA TYR A 200 -8.65 -5.54 -9.91
C TYR A 200 -10.16 -5.77 -9.81
N LYS A 201 -10.93 -5.00 -10.60
CA LYS A 201 -12.39 -4.98 -10.58
C LYS A 201 -13.04 -6.35 -10.90
N PRO A 202 -12.55 -7.15 -11.86
CA PRO A 202 -13.20 -8.41 -12.19
C PRO A 202 -13.37 -9.36 -11.00
N LYS A 203 -12.40 -9.38 -10.07
CA LYS A 203 -12.43 -10.22 -8.86
C LYS A 203 -12.69 -9.43 -7.56
N SER A 204 -13.03 -8.14 -7.66
CA SER A 204 -13.24 -7.23 -6.54
C SER A 204 -12.09 -7.29 -5.53
N TYR A 205 -10.87 -7.20 -6.05
CA TYR A 205 -9.66 -7.55 -5.32
C TYR A 205 -8.71 -6.37 -5.22
N ASN A 206 -8.22 -6.07 -4.03
CA ASN A 206 -7.17 -5.07 -3.85
C ASN A 206 -5.81 -5.78 -3.69
N LEU A 207 -4.96 -5.71 -4.72
CA LEU A 207 -3.66 -6.40 -4.73
C LEU A 207 -2.68 -5.80 -3.71
N LEU A 208 -2.91 -4.55 -3.29
CA LEU A 208 -2.09 -3.83 -2.30
C LEU A 208 -2.77 -3.73 -0.93
N ASN A 209 -3.61 -4.71 -0.58
CA ASN A 209 -4.19 -4.83 0.78
C ASN A 209 -3.13 -5.33 1.79
N THR A 210 -1.89 -4.89 1.60
CA THR A 210 -0.79 -5.12 2.51
C THR A 210 -0.85 -4.18 3.69
N LEU A 211 -0.30 -4.61 4.81
CA LEU A 211 -0.14 -3.77 6.00
C LEU A 211 1.34 -3.61 6.30
N THR A 212 1.77 -2.37 6.49
CA THR A 212 3.12 -2.06 6.96
C THR A 212 3.32 -2.62 8.37
N ARG A 213 4.50 -3.16 8.68
CA ARG A 213 4.81 -3.68 10.01
C ARG A 213 5.10 -2.52 10.97
N TRP A 214 4.05 -1.92 11.49
CA TRP A 214 4.15 -0.80 12.41
C TRP A 214 4.62 -1.25 13.80
N PRO A 215 5.49 -0.46 14.48
CA PRO A 215 5.83 -0.72 15.88
C PRO A 215 4.60 -0.48 16.76
N GLU A 216 4.39 -1.32 17.77
CA GLU A 216 3.30 -1.22 18.73
C GLU A 216 3.84 -1.10 20.16
N ALA A 217 3.03 -0.53 21.06
CA ALA A 217 3.49 -0.24 22.43
C ALA A 217 3.87 -1.51 23.20
N TYR A 218 3.22 -2.64 22.88
CA TYR A 218 3.45 -3.94 23.49
C TYR A 218 4.63 -4.74 22.90
N HIS A 219 5.37 -4.18 21.94
CA HIS A 219 6.56 -4.83 21.37
C HIS A 219 7.77 -4.81 22.32
N ASP A 220 7.88 -3.81 23.21
CA ASP A 220 9.01 -3.66 24.16
C ASP A 220 8.95 -4.60 25.38
N ASN A 221 8.08 -5.62 25.35
CA ASN A 221 7.92 -6.52 26.49
C ASN A 221 9.12 -7.48 26.57
N GLU A 222 9.68 -7.69 27.77
CA GLU A 222 10.93 -8.46 28.00
C GLU A 222 10.86 -9.92 27.54
N ASP A 223 9.65 -10.46 27.34
CA ASP A 223 9.40 -11.82 26.86
C ASP A 223 9.45 -11.96 25.32
N ASN A 224 9.54 -10.86 24.57
CA ASN A 224 9.58 -10.90 23.12
C ASN A 224 11.02 -11.05 22.60
N ASP A 225 11.25 -11.99 21.68
CA ASP A 225 12.53 -12.10 20.99
C ASP A 225 12.69 -10.94 19.98
N GLU A 226 13.67 -10.05 20.19
CA GLU A 226 13.94 -8.89 19.32
C GLU A 226 14.27 -9.30 17.86
N GLU A 227 14.64 -10.57 17.64
CA GLU A 227 14.84 -11.12 16.30
C GLU A 227 13.54 -11.48 15.57
N GLU A 228 12.45 -11.75 16.28
CA GLU A 228 11.14 -12.09 15.69
C GLU A 228 10.34 -10.85 15.29
N ILE A 229 10.44 -9.76 16.06
CA ILE A 229 9.68 -8.53 15.77
C ILE A 229 10.36 -7.71 14.68
N MET A 230 9.78 -7.77 13.48
CA MET A 230 10.16 -6.94 12.35
C MET A 230 9.26 -5.71 12.27
N VAL A 231 9.88 -4.52 12.17
CA VAL A 231 9.19 -3.25 11.95
C VAL A 231 9.72 -2.58 10.70
N ASP A 232 8.83 -1.96 9.94
CA ASP A 232 9.17 -1.26 8.71
C ASP A 232 9.46 0.22 8.96
N ARG A 233 10.51 0.75 8.32
CA ARG A 233 10.82 2.19 8.30
C ARG A 233 9.92 2.96 7.34
N TYR A 234 9.43 2.28 6.30
CA TYR A 234 8.64 2.87 5.22
C TYR A 234 7.39 2.03 4.94
N LYS A 235 6.35 2.69 4.42
CA LYS A 235 5.11 2.00 4.04
C LYS A 235 5.37 0.94 2.99
N ARG A 236 4.67 -0.20 3.13
CA ARG A 236 4.64 -1.31 2.16
C ARG A 236 3.77 -0.95 0.95
N SER A 237 4.27 -0.01 0.15
CA SER A 237 3.69 0.43 -1.11
C SER A 237 4.48 -0.13 -2.30
N MET A 238 3.84 -0.26 -3.46
CA MET A 238 4.48 -0.72 -4.68
C MET A 238 5.29 0.39 -5.36
N PHE A 239 6.31 -0.04 -6.09
CA PHE A 239 7.20 0.80 -6.88
C PHE A 239 8.08 1.74 -6.04
N ARG A 240 8.36 1.37 -4.79
CA ARG A 240 9.35 2.06 -3.95
C ARG A 240 10.77 1.67 -4.39
N LEU A 241 11.65 2.65 -4.52
CA LEU A 241 13.04 2.43 -4.91
C LEU A 241 13.93 2.35 -3.68
N ARG A 242 14.92 1.45 -3.72
CA ARG A 242 15.92 1.24 -2.67
C ARG A 242 17.31 1.16 -3.29
N PHE A 243 18.32 1.72 -2.64
CA PHE A 243 19.71 1.58 -3.06
C PHE A 243 20.43 0.71 -2.02
N ILE A 244 20.65 -0.54 -2.43
CA ILE A 244 20.99 -1.65 -1.55
C ILE A 244 22.43 -2.06 -1.83
N HIS A 245 23.26 -2.23 -0.80
CA HIS A 245 24.60 -2.78 -0.99
C HIS A 245 24.53 -4.21 -1.53
N LYS A 246 25.38 -4.59 -2.49
CA LYS A 246 25.32 -5.91 -3.16
C LYS A 246 25.47 -7.09 -2.18
N ASP A 247 26.22 -6.88 -1.10
CA ASP A 247 26.42 -7.88 -0.03
C ASP A 247 25.28 -7.92 1.01
N SER A 248 24.20 -7.16 0.83
CA SER A 248 23.07 -7.16 1.77
C SER A 248 22.39 -8.52 1.81
N LEU A 249 22.31 -9.08 3.02
CA LEU A 249 21.66 -10.36 3.28
C LEU A 249 20.14 -10.24 3.20
N LEU A 250 19.48 -11.32 2.75
CA LEU A 250 18.01 -11.40 2.67
C LEU A 250 17.33 -11.03 3.98
N LYS A 251 17.80 -11.55 5.14
CA LYS A 251 17.22 -11.26 6.46
C LYS A 251 17.22 -9.75 6.79
N LEU A 252 18.20 -8.98 6.31
CA LEU A 252 18.25 -7.52 6.51
C LEU A 252 17.27 -6.77 5.60
N LEU A 253 17.02 -7.28 4.39
CA LEU A 253 16.00 -6.75 3.48
C LEU A 253 14.60 -7.07 4.00
N GLU A 254 14.40 -8.30 4.44
CA GLU A 254 13.16 -8.80 5.03
C GLU A 254 12.80 -8.02 6.28
N SER A 255 13.74 -7.77 7.21
CA SER A 255 13.50 -6.99 8.43
C SER A 255 13.54 -5.47 8.25
N ASP A 256 13.78 -4.98 7.02
CA ASP A 256 14.03 -3.55 6.71
C ASP A 256 15.15 -2.92 7.57
N ARG A 257 16.15 -3.72 7.98
CA ARG A 257 17.33 -3.30 8.76
C ARG A 257 18.59 -3.10 7.89
N TYR A 258 18.49 -3.24 6.56
CA TYR A 258 19.61 -2.98 5.65
C TYR A 258 19.99 -1.48 5.63
N LYS A 259 21.26 -1.21 5.26
CA LYS A 259 21.77 0.15 5.07
C LYS A 259 21.24 0.72 3.75
N GLU A 260 20.41 1.75 3.85
CA GLU A 260 19.92 2.50 2.69
C GLU A 260 20.94 3.58 2.29
N HIS A 261 21.15 3.72 0.99
CA HIS A 261 22.07 4.70 0.40
C HIS A 261 21.36 5.89 -0.27
N ALA A 262 20.06 5.81 -0.55
CA ALA A 262 19.28 6.93 -1.05
C ALA A 262 18.70 7.79 0.08
N SER A 263 18.77 9.11 -0.08
CA SER A 263 18.16 10.07 0.87
C SER A 263 16.68 10.35 0.60
N PHE A 264 16.02 9.58 -0.27
CA PHE A 264 14.76 9.97 -0.91
C PHE A 264 13.71 8.87 -0.98
N ILE A 265 13.85 7.79 -0.22
CA ILE A 265 12.90 6.66 -0.27
C ILE A 265 11.44 7.15 -0.20
N ASP A 266 11.16 8.10 0.70
CA ASP A 266 9.88 8.76 0.98
C ASP A 266 9.86 10.21 0.46
N GLY A 267 10.75 10.54 -0.48
CA GLY A 267 10.88 11.86 -1.08
C GLY A 267 9.69 12.24 -1.97
N VAL A 268 9.60 13.53 -2.28
CA VAL A 268 8.52 14.09 -3.11
C VAL A 268 8.94 14.11 -4.57
N PHE A 269 8.25 13.32 -5.39
CA PHE A 269 8.33 13.38 -6.83
C PHE A 269 7.35 14.42 -7.38
N LYS A 270 7.78 15.14 -8.43
CA LYS A 270 6.92 16.04 -9.21
C LYS A 270 6.23 15.24 -10.31
N VAL A 271 4.92 15.44 -10.49
CA VAL A 271 4.21 14.92 -11.67
C VAL A 271 4.58 15.77 -12.88
N VAL A 272 5.39 15.23 -13.79
CA VAL A 272 5.88 15.96 -14.99
C VAL A 272 5.05 15.65 -16.23
N ARG A 273 4.32 14.53 -16.23
CA ARG A 273 3.37 14.20 -17.28
C ARG A 273 2.18 13.44 -16.70
N SER A 274 0.99 13.80 -17.17
CA SER A 274 -0.24 13.04 -16.97
C SER A 274 -1.00 13.08 -18.29
N LYS A 275 -1.07 11.94 -18.98
CA LYS A 275 -1.76 11.82 -20.26
C LYS A 275 -2.59 10.55 -20.28
N LYS A 276 -3.73 10.61 -20.96
CA LYS A 276 -4.55 9.45 -21.26
C LYS A 276 -4.99 9.45 -22.72
N ASP A 277 -5.20 8.26 -23.26
CA ASP A 277 -6.02 8.03 -24.44
C ASP A 277 -7.25 7.18 -24.05
N LYS A 278 -7.89 6.50 -25.00
CA LYS A 278 -9.09 5.70 -24.72
C LYS A 278 -8.80 4.51 -23.81
N THR A 279 -7.67 3.84 -23.94
CA THR A 279 -7.37 2.58 -23.23
C THR A 279 -6.17 2.66 -22.31
N THR A 280 -5.41 3.75 -22.40
CA THR A 280 -4.12 3.90 -21.75
C THR A 280 -4.07 5.15 -20.90
N ALA A 281 -3.54 5.04 -19.69
CA ALA A 281 -3.10 6.19 -18.88
C ALA A 281 -1.60 6.12 -18.66
N ILE A 282 -0.94 7.28 -18.67
CA ILE A 282 0.49 7.45 -18.44
C ILE A 282 0.69 8.58 -17.42
N VAL A 283 1.34 8.26 -16.32
CA VAL A 283 1.83 9.23 -15.34
C VAL A 283 3.35 9.14 -15.28
N GLU A 284 4.04 10.26 -15.48
CA GLU A 284 5.49 10.35 -15.30
C GLU A 284 5.80 11.26 -14.11
N LEU A 285 6.68 10.77 -13.25
CA LEU A 285 7.13 11.41 -12.04
C LEU A 285 8.64 11.66 -12.14
N GLU A 286 9.12 12.79 -11.63
CA GLU A 286 10.53 13.16 -11.65
C GLU A 286 10.99 13.72 -10.31
N MET A 287 12.22 13.40 -9.93
CA MET A 287 12.86 13.94 -8.74
C MET A 287 14.38 14.00 -8.93
N ASP A 288 14.96 15.16 -8.61
CA ASP A 288 16.40 15.31 -8.42
C ASP A 288 16.77 14.88 -7.01
N SER A 289 17.82 14.10 -6.88
CA SER A 289 18.23 13.57 -5.58
C SER A 289 19.70 13.19 -5.52
N HIS A 290 20.07 12.52 -4.44
CA HIS A 290 21.44 12.10 -4.20
C HIS A 290 21.52 10.68 -3.66
N ILE A 291 22.60 9.98 -4.03
CA ILE A 291 22.99 8.68 -3.50
C ILE A 291 24.23 8.85 -2.64
N LYS A 292 24.18 8.32 -1.43
CA LYS A 292 25.30 8.27 -0.50
C LYS A 292 26.27 7.17 -0.92
N GLY A 293 27.56 7.50 -0.93
CA GLY A 293 28.63 6.54 -1.17
C GLY A 293 28.53 5.29 -0.27
N PRO A 294 28.79 4.09 -0.80
CA PRO A 294 28.90 2.84 -0.04
C PRO A 294 29.85 2.98 1.17
N ASN A 295 31.04 3.50 0.87
CA ASN A 295 32.19 3.56 1.78
C ASN A 295 32.54 4.99 2.23
N SER A 296 31.69 5.97 1.94
CA SER A 296 31.90 7.37 2.30
C SER A 296 30.62 8.01 2.82
N ASN A 297 30.75 9.19 3.43
CA ASN A 297 29.59 10.03 3.77
C ASN A 297 29.23 11.01 2.64
N GLU A 298 29.91 10.93 1.50
CA GLU A 298 29.67 11.83 0.39
C GLU A 298 28.40 11.45 -0.38
N MET A 299 27.74 12.49 -0.90
CA MET A 299 26.55 12.37 -1.71
C MET A 299 26.91 12.61 -3.19
N TYR A 300 26.31 11.82 -4.08
CA TYR A 300 26.45 11.93 -5.52
C TYR A 300 25.08 12.22 -6.16
N PRO A 301 24.94 13.29 -6.96
CA PRO A 301 23.66 13.69 -7.54
C PRO A 301 23.15 12.75 -8.63
N CYS A 302 21.84 12.53 -8.65
CA CYS A 302 21.13 11.82 -9.71
C CYS A 302 19.75 12.40 -9.97
N ASN A 303 19.25 12.24 -11.19
CA ASN A 303 17.88 12.50 -11.56
C ASN A 303 17.16 11.16 -11.74
N ILE A 304 15.97 11.03 -11.16
CA ILE A 304 15.17 9.81 -11.22
C ILE A 304 13.83 10.11 -11.84
N ARG A 305 13.48 9.34 -12.86
CA ARG A 305 12.18 9.37 -13.53
C ARG A 305 11.47 8.05 -13.36
N LYS A 306 10.20 8.12 -12.99
CA LYS A 306 9.29 6.97 -12.93
C LYS A 306 8.18 7.16 -13.95
N SER A 307 7.88 6.15 -14.74
CA SER A 307 6.71 6.09 -15.61
C SER A 307 5.80 4.98 -15.14
N ILE A 308 4.53 5.29 -14.95
CA ILE A 308 3.47 4.35 -14.60
C ILE A 308 2.47 4.39 -15.75
N VAL A 309 2.37 3.28 -16.48
CA VAL A 309 1.43 3.10 -17.58
C VAL A 309 0.39 2.06 -17.18
N VAL A 310 -0.88 2.38 -17.37
CA VAL A 310 -1.99 1.45 -17.18
C VAL A 310 -2.65 1.21 -18.52
N GLU A 311 -2.72 -0.04 -18.94
CA GLU A 311 -3.36 -0.48 -20.18
C GLU A 311 -4.12 -1.78 -19.88
N GLU A 312 -5.45 -1.73 -20.01
CA GLU A 312 -6.34 -2.84 -19.65
C GLU A 312 -6.10 -3.38 -18.22
N SER A 313 -5.62 -4.63 -18.10
CA SER A 313 -5.28 -5.34 -16.85
C SER A 313 -3.78 -5.35 -16.56
N GLN A 314 -3.01 -4.54 -17.30
CA GLN A 314 -1.56 -4.49 -17.20
C GLN A 314 -1.11 -3.13 -16.66
N VAL A 315 -0.13 -3.17 -15.76
CA VAL A 315 0.59 -2.00 -15.25
C VAL A 315 2.04 -2.12 -15.69
N ILE A 316 2.55 -1.13 -16.41
CA ILE A 316 3.96 -1.06 -16.83
C ILE A 316 4.64 0.02 -15.99
N LEU A 317 5.62 -0.39 -15.21
CA LEU A 317 6.44 0.47 -14.37
C LEU A 317 7.80 0.63 -15.04
N LYS A 318 8.24 1.87 -15.27
CA LYS A 318 9.58 2.17 -15.79
C LYS A 318 10.31 3.08 -14.83
N VAL A 319 11.53 2.71 -14.47
CA VAL A 319 12.43 3.57 -13.70
C VAL A 319 13.63 3.91 -14.55
N ASN A 320 13.85 5.20 -14.79
CA ASN A 320 15.07 5.74 -15.36
C ASN A 320 15.83 6.50 -14.28
N CYS A 321 17.15 6.34 -14.25
CA CYS A 321 18.01 7.10 -13.37
C CYS A 321 19.24 7.53 -14.14
N LYS A 322 19.60 8.80 -13.99
CA LYS A 322 20.77 9.41 -14.62
C LYS A 322 21.64 10.06 -13.56
N PHE A 323 22.87 9.60 -13.44
CA PHE A 323 23.88 10.24 -12.58
C PHE A 323 24.46 11.46 -13.30
N GLU A 324 24.49 12.60 -12.63
CA GLU A 324 25.07 13.81 -13.21
C GLU A 324 26.60 13.70 -13.22
N LYS A 325 27.27 14.27 -14.23
CA LYS A 325 28.74 14.26 -14.25
C LYS A 325 29.27 15.33 -13.29
N VAL A 326 29.99 14.91 -12.25
CA VAL A 326 30.63 15.82 -11.29
C VAL A 326 32.15 15.65 -11.36
N LEU A 327 32.87 16.73 -11.72
CA LEU A 327 34.32 16.74 -11.81
C LEU A 327 34.97 16.43 -10.45
N GLY A 328 35.93 15.51 -10.42
CA GLY A 328 36.65 15.12 -9.20
C GLY A 328 35.91 14.13 -8.31
N LYS A 329 34.75 13.61 -8.74
CA LYS A 329 33.96 12.59 -8.03
C LYS A 329 33.81 11.28 -8.82
N GLU A 330 34.67 11.05 -9.81
CA GLU A 330 34.60 9.88 -10.68
C GLU A 330 34.77 8.56 -9.89
N GLU A 331 35.64 8.53 -8.88
CA GLU A 331 35.80 7.34 -8.02
C GLU A 331 34.57 7.08 -7.13
N LEU A 332 33.94 8.12 -6.61
CA LEU A 332 32.71 7.99 -5.83
C LEU A 332 31.56 7.42 -6.67
N LEU A 333 31.40 7.91 -7.90
CA LEU A 333 30.42 7.35 -8.83
C LEU A 333 30.73 5.88 -9.13
N LYS A 334 32.00 5.56 -9.39
CA LYS A 334 32.42 4.18 -9.64
C LYS A 334 32.08 3.26 -8.48
N ASP A 335 32.38 3.66 -7.23
CA ASP A 335 32.02 2.88 -6.03
C ASP A 335 30.50 2.68 -5.92
N ILE A 336 29.70 3.71 -6.15
CA ILE A 336 28.23 3.60 -6.17
C ILE A 336 27.76 2.57 -7.20
N LEU A 337 28.27 2.64 -8.43
CA LEU A 337 27.85 1.75 -9.52
C LEU A 337 28.29 0.30 -9.30
N GLU A 338 29.47 0.09 -8.72
CA GLU A 338 30.04 -1.24 -8.50
C GLU A 338 29.53 -1.92 -7.23
N SER A 339 29.14 -1.16 -6.19
CA SER A 339 28.82 -1.70 -4.87
C SER A 339 27.32 -1.70 -4.54
N LEU A 340 26.47 -1.01 -5.31
CA LEU A 340 25.02 -0.93 -5.04
C LEU A 340 24.17 -1.57 -6.14
N TYR A 341 22.98 -2.02 -5.74
CA TYR A 341 21.85 -2.36 -6.60
C TYR A 341 20.71 -1.36 -6.45
N LEU A 342 19.96 -1.13 -7.52
CA LEU A 342 18.62 -0.58 -7.45
C LEU A 342 17.63 -1.71 -7.12
N GLY A 343 17.07 -1.69 -5.92
CA GLY A 343 15.91 -2.51 -5.54
C GLY A 343 14.60 -1.81 -5.86
N VAL A 344 13.60 -2.56 -6.30
CA VAL A 344 12.22 -2.06 -6.47
C VAL A 344 11.24 -2.92 -5.67
N ASP A 345 10.56 -2.36 -4.67
CA ASP A 345 9.53 -3.10 -3.93
C ASP A 345 8.27 -3.30 -4.78
N LEU A 346 7.87 -4.55 -4.93
CA LEU A 346 6.62 -4.98 -5.56
C LEU A 346 5.85 -5.87 -4.58
N PRO A 347 5.27 -5.29 -3.51
CA PRO A 347 4.43 -6.01 -2.59
C PRO A 347 3.12 -6.40 -3.28
N PHE A 348 2.55 -7.52 -2.85
CA PHE A 348 1.20 -7.91 -3.21
C PHE A 348 0.57 -8.73 -2.08
N PHE A 349 -0.75 -8.76 -2.05
CA PHE A 349 -1.53 -9.49 -1.08
C PHE A 349 -2.35 -10.58 -1.77
N PHE A 350 -2.31 -11.78 -1.21
CA PHE A 350 -3.24 -12.87 -1.50
C PHE A 350 -4.05 -13.19 -0.25
N ASN A 351 -5.37 -13.26 -0.35
CA ASN A 351 -6.30 -13.44 0.76
C ASN A 351 -6.61 -14.92 1.04
N GLY A 352 -6.41 -15.79 0.05
CA GLY A 352 -6.69 -17.21 0.19
C GLY A 352 -5.85 -17.93 1.23
N ASP A 353 -6.08 -19.22 1.33
CA ASP A 353 -5.27 -20.12 2.15
C ASP A 353 -3.83 -20.17 1.62
N PRO A 354 -2.82 -19.78 2.42
CA PRO A 354 -1.43 -19.79 1.97
C PRO A 354 -0.89 -21.15 1.56
N ASP A 355 -1.46 -22.25 2.07
CA ASP A 355 -1.08 -23.61 1.67
C ASP A 355 -1.53 -23.93 0.24
N LYS A 356 -2.45 -23.14 -0.31
CA LYS A 356 -2.96 -23.26 -1.70
C LYS A 356 -2.33 -22.25 -2.64
N PHE A 357 -1.40 -21.43 -2.18
CA PHE A 357 -0.68 -20.51 -3.04
C PHE A 357 0.33 -21.26 -3.91
N GLN A 358 0.29 -21.01 -5.21
CA GLN A 358 1.23 -21.59 -6.17
C GLN A 358 2.10 -20.49 -6.76
N TRP A 359 3.37 -20.80 -7.07
CA TRP A 359 4.24 -19.83 -7.71
C TRP A 359 5.36 -20.47 -8.52
N LYS A 360 5.88 -19.73 -9.51
CA LYS A 360 6.94 -20.19 -10.41
C LYS A 360 7.74 -19.03 -11.03
N ILE A 361 8.86 -19.37 -11.65
CA ILE A 361 9.79 -18.45 -12.31
C ILE A 361 10.02 -18.91 -13.76
N ASN A 362 10.13 -17.96 -14.71
CA ASN A 362 10.40 -18.16 -16.15
C ASN A 362 9.33 -18.95 -16.96
N GLN A 363 9.50 -19.01 -18.29
CA GLN A 363 8.49 -19.46 -19.26
C GLN A 363 8.90 -20.70 -20.09
N GLU A 364 10.08 -21.29 -19.87
CA GLU A 364 10.49 -22.55 -20.52
C GLU A 364 10.51 -23.73 -19.54
N ASP A 365 10.16 -24.88 -20.10
CA ASP A 365 9.50 -26.01 -19.47
C ASP A 365 10.40 -26.96 -18.66
N SER A 366 9.72 -27.81 -17.88
CA SER A 366 10.10 -29.17 -17.47
C SER A 366 10.90 -29.40 -16.20
N LEU A 367 11.34 -28.39 -15.45
CA LEU A 367 11.86 -28.60 -14.09
C LEU A 367 11.36 -27.52 -13.11
N ASN A 368 10.51 -27.97 -12.19
CA ASN A 368 10.12 -27.34 -10.92
C ASN A 368 8.94 -26.36 -10.96
N LYS A 369 7.71 -26.89 -10.79
CA LYS A 369 6.87 -26.34 -9.71
C LYS A 369 7.80 -26.23 -8.49
N ARG A 370 8.05 -25.03 -7.97
CA ARG A 370 8.79 -24.96 -6.70
C ARG A 370 7.89 -25.61 -5.65
N SER A 371 8.40 -26.64 -5.00
CA SER A 371 7.76 -27.27 -3.85
C SER A 371 7.82 -26.36 -2.61
N ASP A 372 8.71 -25.36 -2.61
CA ASP A 372 8.81 -24.39 -1.52
C ASP A 372 7.53 -23.54 -1.42
N PRO A 373 6.97 -23.38 -0.21
CA PRO A 373 5.83 -22.51 0.03
C PRO A 373 6.08 -21.07 -0.44
N LEU A 374 5.02 -20.40 -0.93
CA LEU A 374 5.11 -19.00 -1.36
C LEU A 374 5.52 -18.07 -0.21
N LEU A 375 5.24 -18.44 1.03
CA LEU A 375 5.61 -17.69 2.23
C LEU A 375 7.10 -17.81 2.62
N LYS A 376 7.85 -18.80 2.12
CA LYS A 376 9.25 -19.01 2.52
C LYS A 376 10.16 -17.90 1.93
N PRO A 377 10.96 -17.18 2.74
CA PRO A 377 11.94 -16.23 2.21
C PRO A 377 12.95 -16.92 1.28
N LEU A 378 13.22 -16.32 0.13
CA LEU A 378 14.10 -16.90 -0.88
C LEU A 378 14.64 -15.86 -1.86
N GLU A 379 15.90 -16.03 -2.27
CA GLU A 379 16.50 -15.30 -3.38
C GLU A 379 16.63 -16.19 -4.62
N PHE A 380 16.43 -15.61 -5.81
CA PHE A 380 16.55 -16.32 -7.08
C PHE A 380 16.84 -15.36 -8.23
N ILE A 381 17.14 -15.93 -9.41
CA ILE A 381 17.33 -15.18 -10.66
C ILE A 381 16.20 -15.59 -11.62
N GLY A 382 15.61 -14.61 -12.29
CA GLY A 382 14.54 -14.87 -13.25
C GLY A 382 14.11 -13.61 -13.99
N GLN A 383 13.44 -13.80 -15.12
CA GLN A 383 12.89 -12.70 -15.93
C GLN A 383 11.38 -12.51 -15.70
N LYS A 384 10.77 -13.48 -15.03
CA LYS A 384 9.33 -13.57 -14.84
C LYS A 384 9.02 -14.29 -13.54
N PHE A 385 8.17 -13.70 -12.73
CA PHE A 385 7.57 -14.27 -11.53
C PHE A 385 6.07 -14.44 -11.78
N LYS A 386 5.52 -15.61 -11.42
CA LYS A 386 4.08 -15.83 -11.40
C LYS A 386 3.66 -16.38 -10.04
N ALA A 387 2.54 -15.89 -9.53
CA ALA A 387 1.88 -16.42 -8.36
C ALA A 387 0.38 -16.59 -8.63
N TYR A 388 -0.24 -17.58 -8.00
CA TYR A 388 -1.65 -17.91 -8.14
C TYR A 388 -2.26 -18.18 -6.76
N ASP A 389 -3.36 -17.49 -6.47
CA ASP A 389 -4.22 -17.75 -5.33
C ASP A 389 -5.40 -18.60 -5.80
N GLU A 390 -5.35 -19.91 -5.48
CA GLU A 390 -6.39 -20.86 -5.87
C GLU A 390 -7.76 -20.54 -5.23
N SER A 391 -7.76 -19.95 -4.02
CA SER A 391 -9.00 -19.70 -3.28
C SER A 391 -9.86 -18.62 -3.95
N TYR A 392 -9.21 -17.70 -4.66
CA TYR A 392 -9.85 -16.57 -5.36
C TYR A 392 -9.74 -16.66 -6.88
N ASP A 393 -9.05 -17.69 -7.38
CA ASP A 393 -8.71 -17.84 -8.78
C ASP A 393 -8.10 -16.55 -9.35
N LEU A 394 -7.01 -16.10 -8.73
CA LEU A 394 -6.33 -14.84 -9.06
C LEU A 394 -4.88 -15.12 -9.45
N ASN A 395 -4.50 -14.71 -10.67
CA ASN A 395 -3.13 -14.81 -11.14
C ASN A 395 -2.45 -13.45 -11.08
N LEU A 396 -1.24 -13.44 -10.54
CA LEU A 396 -0.31 -12.32 -10.62
C LEU A 396 0.91 -12.74 -11.45
N GLU A 397 1.24 -11.94 -12.45
CA GLU A 397 2.45 -12.09 -13.26
C GLU A 397 3.26 -10.80 -13.22
N ILE A 398 4.55 -10.91 -12.89
CA ILE A 398 5.51 -9.80 -12.95
C ILE A 398 6.63 -10.20 -13.90
N SER A 399 6.85 -9.45 -14.97
CA SER A 399 7.99 -9.62 -15.87
C SER A 399 8.93 -8.43 -15.81
N PHE A 400 10.22 -8.68 -15.98
CA PHE A 400 11.28 -7.67 -15.80
C PHE A 400 11.98 -7.27 -17.11
N ASN A 401 11.51 -7.79 -18.25
CA ASN A 401 12.04 -7.49 -19.58
C ASN A 401 10.92 -7.06 -20.54
N ASP A 402 11.27 -6.19 -21.48
CA ASP A 402 10.51 -6.05 -22.72
C ASP A 402 11.05 -7.00 -23.81
N VAL A 403 10.15 -7.56 -24.62
CA VAL A 403 10.47 -8.41 -25.77
C VAL A 403 11.18 -7.59 -26.86
N SER A 404 11.03 -6.26 -26.86
CA SER A 404 11.80 -5.34 -27.70
C SER A 404 13.14 -4.96 -27.07
N LYS A 405 14.10 -5.89 -27.11
CA LYS A 405 15.57 -5.74 -26.91
C LYS A 405 16.06 -4.34 -26.51
N THR A 406 16.45 -4.15 -25.23
CA THR A 406 17.55 -3.26 -24.75
C THR A 406 17.71 -3.25 -23.22
N THR A 407 16.73 -3.75 -22.46
CA THR A 407 16.74 -3.72 -20.98
C THR A 407 17.48 -4.90 -20.35
N LEU A 408 18.19 -4.64 -19.25
CA LEU A 408 18.93 -5.65 -18.48
C LEU A 408 18.02 -6.34 -17.45
N ASN A 409 18.11 -7.66 -17.35
CA ASN A 409 17.46 -8.47 -16.32
C ASN A 409 17.88 -8.06 -14.90
N PRO A 410 17.02 -8.25 -13.89
CA PRO A 410 17.43 -8.17 -12.50
C PRO A 410 18.52 -9.22 -12.24
N LYS A 411 19.55 -8.82 -11.50
CA LYS A 411 20.63 -9.73 -11.10
C LYS A 411 20.19 -10.70 -10.03
N LYS A 412 19.28 -10.25 -9.18
CA LYS A 412 18.75 -10.98 -8.05
C LYS A 412 17.31 -10.55 -7.81
N ILE A 413 16.46 -11.47 -7.38
CA ILE A 413 15.10 -11.19 -6.93
C ILE A 413 14.98 -11.79 -5.53
N SER A 414 14.70 -10.95 -4.55
CA SER A 414 14.41 -11.38 -3.19
C SER A 414 12.89 -11.49 -3.02
N LYS A 415 12.42 -12.61 -2.48
CA LYS A 415 11.02 -12.83 -2.09
C LYS A 415 10.96 -13.10 -0.60
N PHE A 416 10.06 -12.43 0.10
CA PHE A 416 9.82 -12.68 1.53
C PHE A 416 8.38 -12.30 1.91
N PRO A 417 7.81 -12.94 2.94
CA PRO A 417 6.49 -12.58 3.44
C PRO A 417 6.57 -11.29 4.27
N ILE A 418 5.45 -10.59 4.34
CA ILE A 418 5.24 -9.47 5.26
C ILE A 418 4.43 -10.05 6.42
N ILE A 419 5.09 -10.36 7.53
CA ILE A 419 4.46 -10.88 8.75
C ILE A 419 4.45 -9.77 9.78
N ALA A 420 3.26 -9.41 10.27
CA ALA A 420 3.12 -8.45 11.36
C ALA A 420 2.92 -9.18 12.68
N TYR A 421 3.61 -8.71 13.72
CA TYR A 421 3.47 -9.23 15.07
C TYR A 421 2.45 -8.41 15.85
N ALA A 422 1.29 -8.99 16.15
CA ALA A 422 0.20 -8.30 16.82
C ALA A 422 -0.28 -9.05 18.05
N PHE A 423 -0.69 -8.31 19.08
CA PHE A 423 -1.33 -8.89 20.26
C PHE A 423 -2.83 -9.03 20.01
N THR A 424 -3.35 -10.24 20.15
CA THR A 424 -4.79 -10.51 20.08
C THR A 424 -5.33 -11.00 21.42
N ASP A 425 -6.64 -11.25 21.50
CA ASP A 425 -7.29 -11.91 22.63
C ASP A 425 -6.79 -13.34 22.86
N GLU A 426 -6.17 -13.96 21.86
CA GLU A 426 -5.47 -15.26 21.94
C GLU A 426 -3.97 -15.14 22.25
N GLY A 427 -3.48 -13.94 22.58
CA GLY A 427 -2.07 -13.66 22.82
C GLY A 427 -1.34 -13.14 21.57
N TYR A 428 -0.01 -13.23 21.58
CA TYR A 428 0.79 -12.74 20.45
C TYR A 428 0.65 -13.64 19.22
N LYS A 429 0.46 -13.02 18.06
CA LYS A 429 0.26 -13.70 16.77
C LYS A 429 1.14 -13.10 15.69
N GLU A 430 1.72 -13.98 14.88
CA GLU A 430 2.25 -13.66 13.57
C GLU A 430 1.10 -13.65 12.56
N ILE A 431 0.84 -12.50 11.96
CA ILE A 431 -0.28 -12.33 11.03
C ILE A 431 0.28 -11.97 9.67
N TYR A 432 -0.02 -12.80 8.68
CA TYR A 432 0.36 -12.60 7.29
C TYR A 432 -0.34 -11.37 6.68
N GLN A 433 0.46 -10.46 6.12
CA GLN A 433 0.03 -9.21 5.52
C GLN A 433 0.35 -9.09 4.03
N GLY A 434 0.97 -10.10 3.41
CA GLY A 434 1.34 -10.07 1.99
C GLY A 434 2.73 -10.60 1.73
N ILE A 435 3.19 -10.47 0.49
CA ILE A 435 4.50 -10.91 0.01
C ILE A 435 5.17 -9.73 -0.67
N ASN A 436 6.45 -9.55 -0.45
CA ASN A 436 7.25 -8.60 -1.20
C ASN A 436 8.12 -9.32 -2.23
N ILE A 437 8.07 -8.86 -3.47
CA ILE A 437 9.04 -9.20 -4.52
C ILE A 437 9.94 -7.99 -4.72
N LEU A 438 11.25 -8.20 -4.58
CA LEU A 438 12.26 -7.15 -4.65
C LEU A 438 13.30 -7.53 -5.74
N PRO A 439 13.02 -7.26 -7.02
CA PRO A 439 14.06 -7.30 -8.05
C PRO A 439 15.16 -6.26 -7.75
N GLN A 440 16.41 -6.68 -7.95
CA GLN A 440 17.62 -5.90 -7.74
C GLN A 440 18.39 -5.81 -9.05
N PHE A 441 18.61 -4.59 -9.52
CA PHE A 441 19.22 -4.30 -10.81
C PHE A 441 20.59 -3.64 -10.62
N GLU A 442 21.52 -3.92 -11.55
CA GLU A 442 22.80 -3.20 -11.62
C GLU A 442 22.58 -1.70 -11.82
N LEU A 443 23.55 -0.89 -11.42
CA LEU A 443 23.55 0.52 -11.75
C LEU A 443 24.46 0.79 -12.96
N LYS A 444 24.11 1.81 -13.74
CA LYS A 444 24.96 2.40 -14.79
C LYS A 444 24.88 3.93 -14.68
N ASN A 445 25.72 4.64 -15.44
CA ASN A 445 25.65 6.11 -15.50
C ASN A 445 24.26 6.63 -15.91
N ASP A 446 23.63 5.92 -16.86
CA ASP A 446 22.27 6.14 -17.33
C ASP A 446 21.65 4.76 -17.57
N PHE A 447 20.51 4.49 -16.96
CA PHE A 447 19.81 3.22 -17.12
C PHE A 447 18.31 3.39 -17.10
N GLU A 448 17.62 2.44 -17.70
CA GLU A 448 16.19 2.26 -17.62
C GLU A 448 15.87 0.80 -17.29
N TYR A 449 14.95 0.57 -16.36
CA TYR A 449 14.41 -0.74 -16.03
C TYR A 449 12.90 -0.74 -16.16
N ILE A 450 12.35 -1.81 -16.72
CA ILE A 450 10.92 -1.96 -17.00
C ILE A 450 10.39 -3.19 -16.27
N MET A 451 9.30 -3.03 -15.54
CA MET A 451 8.54 -4.12 -14.93
C MET A 451 7.12 -4.09 -15.49
N LYS A 452 6.60 -5.23 -15.95
CA LYS A 452 5.20 -5.35 -16.37
C LYS A 452 4.48 -6.25 -15.38
N ILE A 453 3.39 -5.75 -14.82
CA ILE A 453 2.52 -6.45 -13.88
C ILE A 453 1.22 -6.75 -14.62
N LYS A 454 0.82 -8.01 -14.64
CA LYS A 454 -0.45 -8.46 -15.22
C LYS A 454 -1.25 -9.21 -14.17
N ILE A 455 -2.53 -8.87 -14.09
CA ILE A 455 -3.50 -9.50 -13.19
C ILE A 455 -4.59 -10.15 -14.05
N SER A 456 -4.94 -11.41 -13.77
CA SER A 456 -5.98 -12.13 -14.53
C SER A 456 -6.70 -13.19 -13.72
#